data_AF-A0ABD1U2V9-F1
#
_entry.id   AF-A0ABD1U2V9-F1
#
_cell.length_a   1.000
_cell.length_b   1.000
_cell.length_c   1.000
_cell.angle_alpha   90.00
_cell.angle_beta   90.00
_cell.angle_gamma   90.00
#
_symmetry.space_group_name_H-M   'P 1'
#
loop_
_entity.id
_entity.type
_entity.pdbx_description
1 polymer ?
#
loop_
_entity_poly.entity_id
_entity_poly.type
_entity_poly.pdbx_seq_one_letter_code
_entity_poly.pdbx_strand_id
1 'polypeptide(L)'
;MKISNKDFSLLFVLIFVMSIKKISNAIDTLSTTQILRDGETMVSSDGSFELGFFSPENSNNRYVGMWYKKIPVTTVVWVANREVPLTNKSGVVEIDNQSNYYNLTIM
;
A
#
# COMPACT_ATOMS: atom_id res chain seq x y z
N MET A 1 37.46 -25.98 -22.13
CA MET A 1 36.25 -25.16 -22.39
C MET A 1 36.58 -23.72 -22.01
N LYS A 2 36.74 -22.81 -22.97
CA LYS A 2 37.09 -21.39 -22.71
C LYS A 2 35.79 -20.62 -22.54
N ILE A 3 35.59 -20.03 -21.35
CA ILE A 3 34.46 -19.14 -21.08
C ILE A 3 34.79 -17.78 -21.71
N SER A 4 33.89 -17.26 -22.54
CA SER A 4 34.03 -15.98 -23.22
C SER A 4 33.61 -14.84 -22.30
N ASN A 5 34.20 -13.65 -22.47
CA ASN A 5 33.77 -12.44 -21.76
C ASN A 5 32.29 -12.11 -22.00
N LYS A 6 31.71 -12.59 -23.12
CA LYS A 6 30.28 -12.47 -23.43
C LYS A 6 29.41 -13.31 -22.49
N ASP A 7 29.90 -14.48 -22.08
CA ASP A 7 29.20 -15.36 -21.13
C ASP A 7 29.19 -14.74 -19.73
N PHE A 8 30.29 -14.06 -19.36
CA PHE A 8 30.39 -13.31 -18.11
C PHE A 8 29.44 -12.10 -18.06
N SER A 9 29.34 -11.36 -19.17
CA SER A 9 28.39 -10.26 -19.33
C SER A 9 26.93 -10.74 -19.24
N LEU A 10 26.61 -11.86 -19.90
CA LEU A 10 25.27 -12.45 -19.85
C LEU A 10 24.89 -12.86 -18.42
N LEU A 11 25.83 -13.45 -17.67
CA LEU A 11 25.63 -13.82 -16.27
C LEU A 11 25.33 -12.59 -15.39
N PHE A 12 26.05 -11.49 -15.58
CA PHE A 12 25.83 -10.25 -14.84
C PHE A 12 24.44 -9.66 -15.10
N VAL A 13 23.99 -9.67 -16.36
CA VAL A 13 22.63 -9.23 -16.74
C VAL A 13 21.56 -10.12 -16.09
N LEU A 14 21.75 -11.44 -16.07
CA LEU A 14 20.83 -12.39 -15.43
C LEU A 14 20.70 -12.14 -13.91
N ILE A 15 21.82 -11.86 -13.22
CA ILE A 15 21.82 -11.54 -11.78
C ILE A 15 21.08 -10.22 -11.52
N PHE A 16 21.28 -9.21 -12.38
CA PHE A 16 20.59 -7.93 -12.27
C PHE A 16 19.07 -8.09 -12.46
N VAL A 17 18.63 -8.91 -13.41
CA VAL A 17 17.20 -9.21 -13.66
C VAL A 17 16.55 -9.97 -12.50
N MET A 18 17.28 -10.88 -11.84
CA MET A 18 16.76 -11.61 -10.67
C MET A 18 16.64 -10.71 -9.43
N SER A 19 17.47 -9.67 -9.32
CA SER A 19 17.46 -8.72 -8.22
C SER A 19 16.23 -7.79 -8.21
N ILE A 20 15.49 -7.70 -9.33
CA ILE A 20 14.32 -6.81 -9.47
C ILE A 20 13.01 -7.45 -9.00
N LYS A 21 13.02 -8.67 -8.47
CA LYS A 21 11.79 -9.30 -7.95
C LYS A 21 11.42 -8.77 -6.58
N LYS A 22 10.70 -7.65 -6.54
CA LYS A 22 9.90 -7.28 -5.36
C LYS A 22 8.73 -8.26 -5.26
N ILE A 23 8.80 -9.19 -4.31
CA ILE A 23 7.65 -10.00 -3.91
C ILE A 23 6.70 -9.05 -3.17
N SER A 24 5.67 -8.56 -3.85
CA SER A 24 4.59 -7.79 -3.23
C SER A 24 3.49 -8.76 -2.84
N ASN A 25 3.43 -9.11 -1.55
CA ASN A 25 2.27 -9.79 -0.97
C ASN A 25 1.26 -8.70 -0.64
N ALA A 26 0.23 -8.56 -1.46
CA ALA A 26 -0.87 -7.68 -1.14
C ALA A 26 -1.70 -8.29 0.00
N ILE A 27 -1.97 -7.49 1.03
CA ILE A 27 -2.87 -7.86 2.12
C ILE A 27 -4.27 -7.37 1.73
N ASP A 28 -5.27 -8.23 1.79
CA ASP A 28 -6.67 -7.92 1.45
C ASP A 28 -7.58 -7.90 2.68
N THR A 29 -7.10 -8.40 3.82
CA THR A 29 -7.83 -8.54 5.08
C THR A 29 -7.01 -7.93 6.22
N LEU A 30 -7.57 -6.94 6.92
CA LEU A 30 -7.00 -6.40 8.14
C LEU A 30 -7.60 -7.16 9.34
N SER A 31 -6.77 -7.87 10.10
CA SER A 31 -7.20 -8.48 11.37
C SER A 31 -7.03 -7.49 12.53
N THR A 32 -7.64 -7.80 13.68
CA THR A 32 -7.58 -6.95 14.88
C THR A 32 -6.19 -6.81 15.51
N THR A 33 -5.22 -7.59 15.04
CA THR A 33 -3.82 -7.52 15.48
C THR A 33 -2.94 -6.79 14.48
N GLN A 34 -3.50 -6.37 13.34
CA GLN A 34 -2.77 -5.73 12.26
C GLN A 34 -3.10 -4.25 12.22
N ILE A 35 -2.07 -3.48 11.92
CA ILE A 35 -2.16 -2.04 11.72
C ILE A 35 -1.74 -1.74 10.28
N LEU A 36 -2.37 -0.73 9.68
CA LEU A 36 -1.94 -0.18 8.40
C LEU A 36 -1.33 1.20 8.68
N ARG A 37 -0.04 1.34 8.38
CA ARG A 37 0.70 2.61 8.55
C ARG A 37 0.65 3.44 7.28
N ASP A 38 0.89 4.74 7.43
CA ASP A 38 1.08 5.61 6.27
C ASP A 38 2.21 5.09 5.36
N GLY A 39 1.90 4.95 4.07
CA GLY A 39 2.78 4.37 3.05
C GLY A 39 2.49 2.89 2.75
N GLU A 40 1.72 2.22 3.61
CA GLU A 40 1.22 0.87 3.36
C GLU A 40 -0.17 0.91 2.71
N THR A 41 -0.48 -0.12 1.91
CA THR A 41 -1.79 -0.25 1.27
C THR A 41 -2.30 -1.69 1.33
N MET A 42 -3.62 -1.81 1.28
CA MET A 42 -4.32 -3.08 1.08
C MET A 42 -4.95 -3.11 -0.29
N VAL A 43 -4.96 -4.27 -0.92
CA VAL A 43 -5.55 -4.45 -2.26
C VAL A 43 -6.65 -5.47 -2.16
N SER A 44 -7.79 -5.20 -2.77
CA SER A 44 -8.87 -6.19 -2.84
C SER A 44 -8.39 -7.47 -3.52
N SER A 45 -8.99 -8.61 -3.18
CA SER A 45 -8.61 -9.93 -3.72
C SER A 45 -8.67 -10.01 -5.26
N ASP A 46 -9.54 -9.23 -5.89
CA ASP A 46 -9.69 -9.10 -7.35
C ASP A 46 -8.76 -8.04 -8.00
N GLY A 47 -7.98 -7.34 -7.18
CA GLY A 47 -7.05 -6.29 -7.59
C GLY A 47 -7.72 -5.02 -8.12
N SER A 48 -9.03 -4.84 -7.92
CA SER A 48 -9.78 -3.70 -8.47
C SER A 48 -9.66 -2.44 -7.60
N PHE A 49 -9.58 -2.62 -6.28
CA PHE A 49 -9.53 -1.53 -5.31
C PHE A 49 -8.24 -1.58 -4.49
N GLU A 50 -7.80 -0.41 -4.08
CA GLU A 50 -6.69 -0.24 -3.15
C GLU A 50 -7.11 0.74 -2.06
N LEU A 51 -6.79 0.39 -0.81
CA LEU A 51 -7.09 1.17 0.38
C LEU A 51 -5.79 1.57 1.08
N GLY A 52 -5.71 2.83 1.50
CA GLY A 52 -4.56 3.33 2.25
C GLY A 52 -4.61 4.83 2.45
N PHE A 53 -3.47 5.39 2.85
CA PHE A 53 -3.34 6.82 3.09
C PHE A 53 -3.03 7.61 1.82
N PHE A 54 -3.72 8.72 1.62
CA PHE A 54 -3.48 9.65 0.50
C PHE A 54 -3.61 11.12 0.94
N SER A 55 -3.10 12.02 0.10
CA SER A 55 -3.20 13.46 0.26
C SER A 55 -3.76 14.06 -1.03
N PRO A 56 -4.81 14.90 -0.96
CA PRO A 56 -5.30 15.65 -2.12
C PRO A 56 -4.22 16.57 -2.69
N GLU A 57 -4.37 16.94 -3.96
CA GLU A 57 -3.48 17.89 -4.60
C GLU A 57 -3.48 19.22 -3.82
N ASN A 58 -2.29 19.79 -3.59
CA ASN A 58 -2.07 21.04 -2.86
C ASN A 58 -2.48 21.05 -1.37
N SER A 59 -2.63 19.89 -0.75
CA SER A 59 -2.97 19.80 0.68
C SER A 59 -2.02 18.85 1.41
N ASN A 60 -1.56 19.27 2.60
CA ASN A 60 -0.82 18.41 3.52
C ASN A 60 -1.74 17.51 4.36
N ASN A 61 -3.06 17.71 4.29
CA ASN A 61 -4.02 16.86 4.95
C ASN A 61 -3.89 15.41 4.45
N ARG A 62 -3.99 14.48 5.39
CA ARG A 62 -3.84 13.06 5.16
C ARG A 62 -5.15 12.34 5.48
N TYR A 63 -5.58 11.52 4.54
CA TYR A 63 -6.84 10.81 4.60
C TYR A 63 -6.62 9.32 4.37
N VAL A 64 -7.48 8.50 4.97
CA VAL A 64 -7.65 7.09 4.63
C VAL A 64 -8.75 7.02 3.59
N GLY A 65 -8.45 6.42 2.45
CA GLY A 65 -9.42 6.28 1.37
C GLY A 65 -9.24 4.98 0.61
N MET A 66 -10.21 4.74 -0.27
CA MET A 66 -10.20 3.64 -1.22
C MET A 66 -10.31 4.21 -2.63
N TRP A 67 -9.55 3.67 -3.57
CA TRP A 67 -9.52 4.11 -4.96
C TRP A 67 -9.42 2.92 -5.93
N TYR A 68 -9.69 3.19 -7.21
CA TYR A 68 -9.47 2.19 -8.26
C TYR A 68 -7.97 1.98 -8.51
N LYS A 69 -7.48 0.76 -8.30
CA LYS A 69 -6.06 0.41 -8.50
C LYS A 69 -5.63 0.41 -9.96
N LYS A 70 -6.55 0.03 -10.85
CA LYS A 70 -6.28 -0.16 -12.29
C LYS A 70 -6.40 1.14 -13.11
N ILE A 71 -6.79 2.26 -12.48
CA ILE A 71 -6.90 3.57 -13.12
C ILE A 71 -5.65 4.40 -12.76
N PRO A 72 -4.85 4.87 -13.74
CA PRO A 72 -3.62 5.62 -13.46
C PRO A 72 -3.83 6.91 -12.68
N VAL A 73 -4.98 7.55 -12.89
CA VAL A 73 -5.40 8.72 -12.12
C VAL A 73 -6.11 8.24 -10.87
N THR A 74 -5.56 8.60 -9.70
CA THR A 74 -6.13 8.24 -8.40
C THR A 74 -7.57 8.74 -8.29
N THR A 75 -8.51 7.82 -8.47
CA THR A 75 -9.95 8.09 -8.42
C THR A 75 -10.48 7.54 -7.12
N VAL A 76 -10.58 8.41 -6.11
CA VAL A 76 -11.02 8.05 -4.75
C VAL A 76 -12.53 7.83 -4.74
N VAL A 77 -12.96 6.63 -4.34
CA VAL A 77 -14.38 6.24 -4.27
C VAL A 77 -14.95 6.34 -2.86
N TRP A 78 -14.09 6.37 -1.84
CA TRP A 78 -14.51 6.48 -0.44
C TRP A 78 -13.39 7.09 0.42
N VAL A 79 -13.77 7.84 1.46
CA VAL A 79 -12.87 8.52 2.41
C VAL A 79 -13.38 8.32 3.83
N ALA A 80 -12.57 7.73 4.71
CA ALA A 80 -12.95 7.40 6.08
C ALA A 80 -13.03 8.64 6.97
N ASN A 81 -11.92 9.39 7.08
CA ASN A 81 -11.75 10.54 7.95
C ASN A 81 -11.99 11.87 7.20
N ARG A 82 -13.07 11.93 6.40
CA ARG A 82 -13.43 13.09 5.58
C ARG A 82 -13.64 14.38 6.38
N GLU A 83 -14.18 14.28 7.59
CA GLU A 83 -14.50 15.45 8.44
C GLU A 83 -13.29 15.90 9.29
N VAL A 84 -12.39 14.98 9.65
CA VAL A 84 -11.24 15.24 10.54
C VAL A 84 -9.96 14.65 9.90
N PRO A 85 -9.33 15.37 8.97
CA PRO A 85 -8.06 14.93 8.39
C PRO A 85 -6.92 14.92 9.39
N LEU A 86 -5.94 14.06 9.16
CA LEU A 86 -4.64 14.14 9.86
C LEU A 86 -3.77 15.21 9.21
N THR A 87 -2.87 15.82 9.97
CA THR A 87 -1.99 16.90 9.50
C THR A 87 -0.54 16.44 9.25
N ASN A 88 -0.24 15.17 9.49
CA ASN A 88 1.08 14.58 9.34
C ASN A 88 1.02 13.19 8.69
N LYS A 89 2.19 12.59 8.46
CA LYS A 89 2.35 11.25 7.84
C LYS A 89 2.69 10.16 8.86
N SER A 90 2.20 10.31 10.09
CA SER A 90 2.39 9.33 11.16
C SER A 90 1.13 8.51 11.44
N GLY A 91 0.18 8.55 10.49
CA GLY A 91 -1.14 7.98 10.65
C GLY A 91 -1.14 6.46 10.75
N VAL A 92 -2.03 5.92 11.57
CA VAL A 92 -2.25 4.47 11.73
C VAL A 92 -3.73 4.15 11.65
N VAL A 93 -4.07 3.12 10.87
CA VAL A 93 -5.40 2.50 10.87
C VAL A 93 -5.32 1.16 11.58
N GLU A 94 -6.18 0.95 12.57
CA GLU A 94 -6.30 -0.32 13.27
C GLU A 94 -7.76 -0.64 13.58
N ILE A 95 -8.05 -1.92 13.77
CA ILE A 95 -9.35 -2.36 14.28
C ILE A 95 -9.22 -2.43 15.80
N ASP A 96 -9.90 -1.50 16.48
CA ASP A 96 -9.97 -1.49 17.93
C ASP A 96 -11.06 -2.45 18.42
N ASN A 97 -10.71 -3.25 19.42
CA ASN A 97 -11.58 -4.23 20.06
C ASN A 97 -12.09 -3.68 21.39
N GLN A 98 -12.98 -2.68 21.34
CA GLN A 98 -13.65 -2.22 22.55
C GLN A 98 -14.94 -3.01 22.76
N SER A 99 -14.90 -3.93 23.74
CA SER A 99 -16.08 -4.53 24.39
C SER A 99 -17.22 -4.91 23.42
N ASN A 100 -16.95 -5.84 22.50
CA ASN A 100 -17.86 -6.40 21.47
C ASN A 100 -18.18 -5.53 20.24
N TYR A 101 -17.57 -4.37 20.07
CA TYR A 101 -17.69 -3.57 18.83
C TYR A 101 -16.31 -3.38 18.19
N TYR A 102 -16.20 -3.78 16.92
CA TYR A 102 -15.02 -3.54 16.10
C TYR A 102 -15.15 -2.14 15.47
N ASN A 103 -14.36 -1.19 15.95
CA ASN A 103 -14.31 0.15 15.38
C ASN A 103 -13.04 0.35 14.58
N LEU A 104 -13.15 1.10 13.48
CA LEU A 104 -11.98 1.57 12.74
C LEU A 104 -11.44 2.82 13.43
N THR A 105 -10.26 2.70 14.04
CA THR A 105 -9.59 3.84 14.67
C THR A 105 -8.53 4.37 13.72
N ILE A 106 -8.53 5.70 13.52
CA ILE A 106 -7.55 6.43 12.71
C ILE A 106 -6.88 7.43 13.64
N MET A 107 -5.59 7.20 13.93
CA MET A 107 -4.76 8.05 14.79
C MET A 107 -3.65 8.70 13.98
#